data_AF-A0A2A2HDZ9-F1
#
_entry.id   AF-A0A2A2HDZ9-F1
#
_cell.length_a   1.000
_cell.length_b   1.000
_cell.length_c   1.000
_cell.angle_alpha   90.00
_cell.angle_beta   90.00
_cell.angle_gamma   90.00
#
_symmetry.space_group_name_H-M   'P 1'
#
loop_
_entity.id
_entity.type
_entity.pdbx_description
1 polymer ?
#
loop_
_entity_poly.entity_id
_entity_poly.type
_entity_poly.pdbx_seq_one_letter_code
_entity_poly.pdbx_strand_id
1 'polypeptide(L)'
;MTNNLDNINYDKFDFIDMGCGTAARGYFFAKKVFGTGRCLGVDIDEDKVQVALRKIENNSELYENYTLICEDMTNFGGENVKNKFRFATANHFLEHVPGFSVAKDILGAAINASREFVFVRQPWFDNDAELFKMGLKTYYSDWTGHLNPLTSYDFYRMGRDFKIKGSIQNFIILGLTKIHDSSNPLIHPLNSPFNEHEYDPTYHPSKNMNIKFEGLYRDICVFFIIDENSPIEDYIKKLNVDYEVIYDSRINDNNTGEYVIDIDKLDFVDVGPGMKGESLIYGVSKFNGHNGLGIECNSEFVENIIDLSKIEGSRLQGHRVYVKIFLMLIRKVINIIRSSDLQLQLILCKI
;
A
#
# COMPACT_ATOMS: atom_id res chain seq x y z
N MET A 1 -23.12 25.10 6.82
CA MET A 1 -22.79 24.77 8.23
C MET A 1 -21.68 23.74 8.18
N THR A 2 -20.47 24.10 8.59
CA THR A 2 -19.39 23.11 8.76
C THR A 2 -19.64 22.41 10.10
N ASN A 3 -19.97 21.11 10.03
CA ASN A 3 -20.13 20.32 11.26
C ASN A 3 -18.75 20.12 11.87
N ASN A 4 -18.52 20.58 13.10
CA ASN A 4 -17.35 20.19 13.88
C ASN A 4 -17.38 18.64 14.05
N LEU A 5 -16.23 17.97 13.84
CA LEU A 5 -16.06 16.52 13.97
C LEU A 5 -16.66 15.96 15.27
N ASP A 6 -16.61 16.74 16.35
CA ASP A 6 -17.12 16.35 17.67
C ASP A 6 -18.65 16.19 17.73
N ASN A 7 -19.37 16.77 16.77
CA ASN A 7 -20.84 16.76 16.74
C ASN A 7 -21.42 15.70 15.79
N ILE A 8 -20.57 14.92 15.11
CA ILE A 8 -21.03 13.90 14.17
C ILE A 8 -21.37 12.63 14.93
N ASN A 9 -22.62 12.18 14.80
CA ASN A 9 -23.01 10.85 15.25
C ASN A 9 -22.57 9.82 14.20
N TYR A 10 -21.34 9.31 14.36
CA TYR A 10 -20.73 8.35 13.43
C TYR A 10 -21.50 7.03 13.28
N ASP A 11 -22.28 6.64 14.31
CA ASP A 11 -23.03 5.37 14.29
C ASP A 11 -24.19 5.37 13.27
N LYS A 12 -24.45 6.50 12.60
CA LYS A 12 -25.43 6.62 11.51
C LYS A 12 -24.88 6.25 10.14
N PHE A 13 -23.56 6.09 10.00
CA PHE A 13 -22.91 5.87 8.72
C PHE A 13 -22.35 4.45 8.62
N ASP A 14 -22.52 3.86 7.45
CA ASP A 14 -21.98 2.55 7.12
C ASP A 14 -20.51 2.66 6.67
N PHE A 15 -20.16 3.72 5.93
CA PHE A 15 -18.82 3.88 5.36
C PHE A 15 -18.40 5.34 5.20
N ILE A 16 -17.11 5.54 4.94
CA ILE A 16 -16.50 6.84 4.63
C ILE A 16 -15.97 6.88 3.19
N ASP A 17 -16.23 7.98 2.50
CA ASP A 17 -15.71 8.29 1.15
C ASP A 17 -14.68 9.41 1.23
N MET A 18 -13.40 9.05 1.14
CA MET A 18 -12.26 9.96 1.30
C MET A 18 -11.93 10.65 -0.02
N GLY A 19 -11.83 11.98 0.01
CA GLY A 19 -11.67 12.79 -1.18
C GLY A 19 -12.93 12.79 -2.02
N CYS A 20 -14.09 13.05 -1.40
CA CYS A 20 -15.38 12.92 -2.06
C CYS A 20 -15.58 13.83 -3.29
N GLY A 21 -14.77 14.88 -3.40
CA GLY A 21 -14.78 15.82 -4.51
C GLY A 21 -16.12 16.51 -4.66
N THR A 22 -16.52 16.76 -5.91
CA THR A 22 -17.76 17.50 -6.21
C THR A 22 -18.95 16.63 -6.54
N ALA A 23 -18.81 15.30 -6.60
CA ALA A 23 -19.71 14.48 -7.43
C ALA A 23 -20.24 13.18 -6.80
N ALA A 24 -20.09 12.95 -5.49
CA ALA A 24 -20.59 11.75 -4.80
C ALA A 24 -20.23 10.43 -5.52
N ARG A 25 -19.13 10.42 -6.30
CA ARG A 25 -18.77 9.31 -7.19
C ARG A 25 -18.36 8.10 -6.37
N GLY A 26 -17.63 8.31 -5.27
CA GLY A 26 -17.27 7.26 -4.34
C GLY A 26 -18.51 6.64 -3.69
N TYR A 27 -19.50 7.45 -3.27
CA TYR A 27 -20.80 6.95 -2.79
C TYR A 27 -21.48 6.00 -3.78
N PHE A 28 -21.70 6.43 -5.03
CA PHE A 28 -22.39 5.60 -6.02
C PHE A 28 -21.60 4.34 -6.39
N PHE A 29 -20.27 4.46 -6.48
CA PHE A 29 -19.38 3.33 -6.69
C PHE A 29 -19.50 2.31 -5.55
N ALA A 30 -19.35 2.76 -4.30
CA ALA A 30 -19.42 1.90 -3.12
C ALA A 30 -20.78 1.23 -2.98
N LYS A 31 -21.87 1.97 -3.25
CA LYS A 31 -23.23 1.41 -3.28
C LYS A 31 -23.36 0.28 -4.31
N LYS A 32 -22.83 0.49 -5.52
CA LYS A 32 -22.86 -0.52 -6.60
C LYS A 32 -22.04 -1.76 -6.28
N VAL A 33 -20.82 -1.59 -5.76
CA VAL A 33 -19.83 -2.68 -5.60
C VAL A 33 -19.97 -3.37 -4.25
N PHE A 34 -20.06 -2.59 -3.16
CA PHE A 34 -20.04 -3.12 -1.80
C PHE A 34 -21.45 -3.32 -1.22
N GLY A 35 -22.48 -2.75 -1.85
CA GLY A 35 -23.89 -2.93 -1.51
C GLY A 35 -24.27 -2.27 -0.19
N THR A 36 -24.47 -0.95 -0.18
CA THR A 36 -24.53 -0.24 1.13
C THR A 36 -25.24 1.12 1.14
N GLY A 37 -25.55 1.56 2.37
CA GLY A 37 -26.41 2.66 2.79
C GLY A 37 -25.69 3.99 3.05
N ARG A 38 -25.62 4.43 4.31
CA ARG A 38 -25.30 5.83 4.64
C ARG A 38 -23.79 6.10 4.60
N CYS A 39 -23.39 7.17 3.93
CA CYS A 39 -22.00 7.55 3.73
C CYS A 39 -21.68 8.90 4.37
N LEU A 40 -20.49 8.99 4.96
CA LEU A 40 -19.83 10.24 5.29
C LEU A 40 -18.78 10.53 4.21
N GLY A 41 -19.02 11.52 3.35
CA GLY A 41 -18.01 12.00 2.42
C GLY A 41 -17.15 13.07 3.07
N VAL A 42 -15.84 13.02 2.80
CA VAL A 42 -14.93 14.02 3.31
C VAL A 42 -13.99 14.54 2.23
N ASP A 43 -13.81 15.85 2.21
CA ASP A 43 -12.82 16.54 1.37
C ASP A 43 -12.18 17.66 2.18
N ILE A 44 -10.96 18.05 1.83
CA ILE A 44 -10.27 19.19 2.46
C ILE A 44 -10.65 20.51 1.78
N ASP A 45 -11.14 20.45 0.54
CA ASP A 45 -11.48 21.60 -0.27
C ASP A 45 -12.93 22.05 -0.01
N GLU A 46 -13.08 23.14 0.73
CA GLU A 46 -14.39 23.69 1.10
C GLU A 46 -15.25 24.01 -0.14
N ASP A 47 -14.66 24.52 -1.22
CA ASP A 47 -15.41 24.86 -2.44
C ASP A 47 -15.98 23.60 -3.10
N LYS A 48 -15.22 22.50 -3.13
CA LYS A 48 -15.72 21.20 -3.61
C LYS A 48 -16.86 20.68 -2.74
N VAL A 49 -16.73 20.78 -1.42
CA VAL A 49 -17.78 20.39 -0.47
C VAL A 49 -19.06 21.21 -0.70
N GLN A 50 -18.97 22.53 -0.87
CA GLN A 50 -20.14 23.37 -1.16
C GLN A 50 -20.80 23.01 -2.50
N VAL A 51 -20.01 22.72 -3.54
CA VAL A 51 -20.56 22.24 -4.82
C VAL A 51 -21.28 20.90 -4.64
N ALA A 52 -20.71 19.97 -3.89
CA ALA A 52 -21.31 18.66 -3.65
C ALA A 52 -22.59 18.77 -2.80
N LEU A 53 -22.61 19.60 -1.76
CA LEU A 53 -23.79 19.87 -0.94
C LEU A 53 -24.98 20.35 -1.79
N ARG A 54 -24.76 21.30 -2.71
CA ARG A 54 -25.81 21.76 -3.64
C ARG A 54 -26.36 20.63 -4.51
N LYS A 55 -25.55 19.64 -4.88
CA LYS A 55 -26.02 18.47 -5.64
C LYS A 55 -26.83 17.51 -4.77
N ILE A 56 -26.43 17.34 -3.50
CA ILE A 56 -27.14 16.52 -2.51
C ILE A 56 -28.54 17.09 -2.26
N GLU A 57 -28.66 18.41 -2.06
CA GLU A 57 -29.96 19.08 -1.83
C GLU A 57 -30.97 18.86 -2.96
N ASN A 58 -30.46 18.70 -4.19
CA ASN A 58 -31.28 18.48 -5.38
C ASN A 58 -31.47 16.99 -5.73
N ASN A 59 -31.03 16.06 -4.87
CA ASN A 59 -31.13 14.62 -5.08
C ASN A 59 -31.60 13.91 -3.80
N SER A 60 -32.85 13.45 -3.79
CA SER A 60 -33.48 12.84 -2.60
C SER A 60 -32.71 11.62 -2.06
N GLU A 61 -32.14 10.80 -2.95
CA GLU A 61 -31.36 9.64 -2.53
C GLU A 61 -30.09 10.06 -1.78
N LEU A 62 -29.35 11.02 -2.33
CA LEU A 62 -28.15 11.55 -1.68
C LEU A 62 -28.48 12.28 -0.39
N TYR A 63 -29.57 13.04 -0.36
CA TYR A 63 -29.99 13.79 0.83
C TYR A 63 -30.22 12.89 2.05
N GLU A 64 -30.78 11.69 1.84
CA GLU A 64 -31.05 10.74 2.92
C GLU A 64 -29.84 9.89 3.33
N ASN A 65 -28.89 9.71 2.40
CA ASN A 65 -27.84 8.70 2.52
C ASN A 65 -26.41 9.25 2.47
N TYR A 66 -26.21 10.55 2.28
CA TYR A 66 -24.89 11.13 2.14
C TYR A 66 -24.74 12.42 2.93
N THR A 67 -23.84 12.41 3.91
CA THR A 67 -23.42 13.60 4.66
C THR A 67 -22.02 13.98 4.25
N LEU A 68 -21.75 15.27 4.11
CA LEU A 68 -20.44 15.80 3.77
C LEU A 68 -19.86 16.61 4.91
N ILE A 69 -18.54 16.53 5.08
CA ILE A 69 -17.77 17.43 5.94
C ILE A 69 -16.52 17.93 5.21
N CYS A 70 -16.03 19.09 5.64
CA CYS A 70 -14.77 19.65 5.18
C CYS A 70 -13.71 19.41 6.25
N GLU A 71 -12.75 18.52 6.01
CA GLU A 71 -11.74 18.12 7.00
C GLU A 71 -10.48 17.57 6.34
N ASP A 72 -9.34 17.71 7.02
CA ASP A 72 -8.08 17.08 6.66
C ASP A 72 -8.05 15.61 7.10
N MET A 73 -7.96 14.69 6.14
CA MET A 73 -7.93 13.25 6.39
C MET A 73 -6.71 12.75 7.15
N THR A 74 -5.62 13.52 7.20
CA THR A 74 -4.48 13.18 8.08
C THR A 74 -4.85 13.28 9.56
N ASN A 75 -5.89 14.04 9.89
CA ASN A 75 -6.40 14.21 11.27
C ASN A 75 -7.61 13.30 11.58
N PHE A 76 -8.11 12.53 10.60
CA PHE A 76 -9.34 11.73 10.72
C PHE A 76 -9.13 10.37 11.42
N GLY A 77 -8.17 10.28 12.35
CA GLY A 77 -7.76 9.03 13.01
C GLY A 77 -7.99 8.98 14.52
N GLY A 78 -8.76 9.92 15.08
CA GLY A 78 -8.99 10.02 16.52
C GLY A 78 -9.72 8.82 17.13
N GLU A 79 -9.70 8.71 18.47
CA GLU A 79 -10.37 7.63 19.19
C GLU A 79 -11.91 7.68 19.02
N ASN A 80 -12.47 8.87 18.73
CA ASN A 80 -13.90 9.06 18.47
C ASN A 80 -14.40 8.40 17.17
N VAL A 81 -13.52 8.20 16.19
CA VAL A 81 -13.85 7.60 14.88
C VAL A 81 -13.37 6.17 14.72
N LYS A 82 -12.59 5.67 15.67
CA LYS A 82 -12.03 4.32 15.63
C LYS A 82 -13.10 3.24 15.48
N ASN A 83 -12.92 2.37 14.49
CA ASN A 83 -13.84 1.26 14.17
C ASN A 83 -15.30 1.68 13.97
N LYS A 84 -15.58 2.94 13.63
CA LYS A 84 -16.96 3.44 13.46
C LYS A 84 -17.59 3.04 12.13
N PHE A 85 -16.77 2.86 11.10
CA PHE A 85 -17.25 2.53 9.76
C PHE A 85 -17.02 1.06 9.45
N ARG A 86 -17.86 0.48 8.60
CA ARG A 86 -17.60 -0.86 8.05
C ARG A 86 -16.35 -0.81 7.18
N PHE A 87 -16.28 0.14 6.25
CA PHE A 87 -15.13 0.30 5.38
C PHE A 87 -14.90 1.77 4.99
N ALA A 88 -13.77 2.03 4.35
CA ALA A 88 -13.43 3.32 3.74
C ALA A 88 -13.12 3.16 2.24
N THR A 89 -13.38 4.20 1.46
CA THR A 89 -12.99 4.28 0.04
C THR A 89 -12.11 5.48 -0.24
N ALA A 90 -11.05 5.31 -1.04
CA ALA A 90 -10.27 6.35 -1.68
C ALA A 90 -10.27 6.08 -3.19
N ASN A 91 -11.26 6.61 -3.91
CA ASN A 91 -11.46 6.33 -5.33
C ASN A 91 -11.03 7.54 -6.18
N HIS A 92 -9.89 7.42 -6.85
CA HIS A 92 -9.23 8.49 -7.58
C HIS A 92 -8.98 9.73 -6.70
N PHE A 93 -8.28 9.49 -5.58
CA PHE A 93 -8.01 10.48 -4.55
C PHE A 93 -6.53 10.54 -4.15
N LEU A 94 -5.91 9.41 -3.82
CA LEU A 94 -4.54 9.40 -3.26
C LEU A 94 -3.48 9.87 -4.25
N GLU A 95 -3.76 9.87 -5.55
CA GLU A 95 -2.90 10.47 -6.56
C GLU A 95 -2.82 11.99 -6.45
N HIS A 96 -3.80 12.64 -5.81
CA HIS A 96 -3.88 14.08 -5.65
C HIS A 96 -3.26 14.60 -4.35
N VAL A 97 -2.86 13.72 -3.42
CA VAL A 97 -2.31 14.16 -2.13
C VAL A 97 -0.80 14.43 -2.20
N PRO A 98 -0.21 15.22 -1.28
CA PRO A 98 1.22 15.54 -1.31
C PRO A 98 2.15 14.38 -0.93
N GLY A 99 2.41 13.48 -1.88
CA GLY A 99 3.42 12.44 -1.80
C GLY A 99 3.09 11.26 -0.87
N PHE A 100 4.05 10.33 -0.80
CA PHE A 100 3.90 9.03 -0.14
C PHE A 100 3.55 9.12 1.35
N SER A 101 4.20 10.01 2.11
CA SER A 101 3.99 10.09 3.57
C SER A 101 2.55 10.48 3.89
N VAL A 102 2.03 11.53 3.24
CA VAL A 102 0.66 12.00 3.47
C VAL A 102 -0.35 10.95 3.06
N ALA A 103 -0.14 10.27 1.92
CA ALA A 103 -1.01 9.17 1.50
C ALA A 103 -1.03 8.02 2.52
N LYS A 104 0.13 7.70 3.10
CA LYS A 104 0.24 6.68 4.14
C LYS A 104 -0.47 7.09 5.43
N ASP A 105 -0.37 8.35 5.84
CA ASP A 105 -1.06 8.86 7.03
C ASP A 105 -2.59 8.83 6.85
N ILE A 106 -3.08 9.25 5.69
CA ILE A 106 -4.50 9.16 5.31
C ILE A 106 -4.97 7.71 5.33
N LEU A 107 -4.21 6.78 4.75
CA LEU A 107 -4.55 5.35 4.80
C LEU A 107 -4.54 4.80 6.22
N GLY A 108 -3.62 5.26 7.07
CA GLY A 108 -3.60 4.92 8.49
C GLY A 108 -4.87 5.37 9.20
N ALA A 109 -5.34 6.60 8.96
CA ALA A 109 -6.59 7.12 9.49
C ALA A 109 -7.79 6.29 8.99
N ALA A 110 -7.83 5.98 7.69
CA ALA A 110 -8.87 5.15 7.08
C ALA A 110 -8.95 3.75 7.70
N ILE A 111 -7.79 3.11 7.92
CA ILE A 111 -7.67 1.79 8.55
C ILE A 111 -8.17 1.87 9.99
N ASN A 112 -7.76 2.88 10.77
CA ASN A 112 -8.20 3.04 12.15
C ASN A 112 -9.72 3.26 12.26
N ALA A 113 -10.32 3.97 11.30
CA ALA A 113 -11.75 4.26 11.29
C ALA A 113 -12.63 3.07 10.86
N SER A 114 -12.04 2.08 10.16
CA SER A 114 -12.76 0.99 9.49
C SER A 114 -12.70 -0.34 10.26
N ARG A 115 -13.73 -1.18 10.11
CA ARG A 115 -13.79 -2.53 10.72
C ARG A 115 -13.45 -3.66 9.76
N GLU A 116 -13.82 -3.53 8.50
CA GLU A 116 -13.79 -4.60 7.50
C GLU A 116 -12.58 -4.42 6.56
N PHE A 117 -12.53 -3.31 5.82
CA PHE A 117 -11.46 -3.03 4.86
C PHE A 117 -11.33 -1.54 4.50
N VAL A 118 -10.24 -1.20 3.82
CA VAL A 118 -10.08 0.06 3.07
C VAL A 118 -9.86 -0.26 1.59
N PHE A 119 -10.65 0.36 0.72
CA PHE A 119 -10.53 0.24 -0.72
C PHE A 119 -9.86 1.47 -1.32
N VAL A 120 -8.85 1.25 -2.16
CA VAL A 120 -8.18 2.30 -2.93
C VAL A 120 -8.28 1.99 -4.41
N ARG A 121 -8.54 3.03 -5.22
CA ARG A 121 -8.37 2.98 -6.67
C ARG A 121 -7.73 4.26 -7.14
N GLN A 122 -6.77 4.17 -8.07
CA GLN A 122 -6.14 5.32 -8.70
C GLN A 122 -5.55 4.90 -10.06
N PRO A 123 -5.03 5.83 -10.89
CA PRO A 123 -4.35 5.47 -12.13
C PRO A 123 -3.12 4.58 -11.89
N TRP A 124 -2.77 3.80 -12.91
CA TRP A 124 -1.65 2.86 -12.87
C TRP A 124 -0.33 3.52 -13.32
N PHE A 125 0.62 3.68 -12.40
CA PHE A 125 1.89 4.40 -12.67
C PHE A 125 3.13 3.50 -12.86
N ASP A 126 3.02 2.18 -12.68
CA ASP A 126 4.17 1.26 -12.67
C ASP A 126 4.93 1.19 -14.00
N ASN A 127 4.28 1.51 -15.12
CA ASN A 127 4.85 1.36 -16.46
C ASN A 127 5.36 2.66 -17.09
N ASP A 128 5.34 3.79 -16.38
CA ASP A 128 5.75 5.08 -16.94
C ASP A 128 7.15 5.03 -17.54
N ALA A 129 8.11 4.42 -16.83
CA ALA A 129 9.49 4.29 -17.33
C ALA A 129 9.60 3.49 -18.64
N GLU A 130 8.80 2.44 -18.80
CA GLU A 130 8.79 1.63 -20.03
C GLU A 130 8.09 2.36 -21.18
N LEU A 131 6.98 3.05 -20.89
CA LEU A 131 6.31 3.89 -21.88
C LEU A 131 7.24 5.01 -22.40
N PHE A 132 7.98 5.66 -21.51
CA PHE A 132 8.91 6.73 -21.89
C PHE A 132 10.02 6.22 -22.83
N LYS A 133 10.55 5.00 -22.60
CA LYS A 133 11.52 4.37 -23.51
C LYS A 133 10.94 4.13 -24.91
N MET A 134 9.63 3.96 -25.03
CA MET A 134 8.91 3.79 -26.29
C MET A 134 8.48 5.12 -26.92
N GLY A 135 8.82 6.26 -26.31
CA GLY A 135 8.35 7.58 -26.76
C GLY A 135 6.85 7.80 -26.52
N LEU A 136 6.28 7.09 -25.55
CA LEU A 136 4.86 7.15 -25.16
C LEU A 136 4.72 7.58 -23.70
N LYS A 137 3.50 7.94 -23.29
CA LYS A 137 3.07 8.17 -21.90
C LYS A 137 1.58 7.83 -21.79
N THR A 138 1.01 7.72 -20.59
CA THR A 138 -0.45 7.85 -20.45
C THR A 138 -0.81 9.33 -20.29
N TYR A 139 -2.07 9.72 -20.56
CA TYR A 139 -2.48 11.13 -20.35
C TYR A 139 -2.39 11.55 -18.88
N TYR A 140 -2.45 10.60 -17.95
CA TYR A 140 -2.44 10.89 -16.51
C TYR A 140 -1.04 10.90 -15.90
N SER A 141 0.00 10.40 -16.61
CA SER A 141 1.39 10.39 -16.12
C SER A 141 1.95 11.80 -15.91
N ASP A 142 1.44 12.79 -16.65
CA ASP A 142 1.92 14.17 -16.61
C ASP A 142 0.83 15.19 -16.25
N TRP A 143 -0.27 14.68 -15.70
CA TRP A 143 -1.34 15.50 -15.14
C TRP A 143 -0.83 16.21 -13.89
N THR A 144 -0.72 17.54 -13.93
CA THR A 144 -0.12 18.35 -12.85
C THR A 144 -0.92 18.29 -11.55
N GLY A 145 -2.16 17.83 -11.59
CA GLY A 145 -2.97 17.54 -10.40
C GLY A 145 -2.62 16.23 -9.70
N HIS A 146 -1.83 15.33 -10.33
CA HIS A 146 -1.37 14.08 -9.73
C HIS A 146 -0.04 14.31 -9.02
N LEU A 147 -0.13 14.72 -7.76
CA LEU A 147 1.03 15.05 -6.93
C LEU A 147 1.73 13.80 -6.37
N ASN A 148 1.10 12.63 -6.47
CA ASN A 148 1.57 11.40 -5.83
C ASN A 148 1.28 10.15 -6.67
N PRO A 149 2.14 9.84 -7.67
CA PRO A 149 1.96 8.68 -8.55
C PRO A 149 2.37 7.37 -7.85
N LEU A 150 1.58 6.92 -6.87
CA LEU A 150 1.87 5.66 -6.15
C LEU A 150 1.84 4.46 -7.11
N THR A 151 2.87 3.63 -7.02
CA THR A 151 3.00 2.38 -7.76
C THR A 151 2.47 1.19 -6.96
N SER A 152 2.35 0.02 -7.59
CA SER A 152 2.05 -1.23 -6.87
C SER A 152 3.09 -1.53 -5.78
N TYR A 153 4.35 -1.14 -5.99
CA TYR A 153 5.42 -1.31 -5.00
C TYR A 153 5.21 -0.39 -3.77
N ASP A 154 4.74 0.83 -3.99
CA ASP A 154 4.43 1.74 -2.88
C ASP A 154 3.28 1.20 -2.03
N PHE A 155 2.21 0.71 -2.65
CA PHE A 155 1.12 0.05 -1.96
C PHE A 155 1.57 -1.23 -1.24
N TYR A 156 2.46 -2.01 -1.85
CA TYR A 156 3.08 -3.16 -1.19
C TYR A 156 3.82 -2.77 0.09
N ARG A 157 4.66 -1.71 0.04
CA ARG A 157 5.38 -1.21 1.21
C ARG A 157 4.42 -0.77 2.32
N MET A 158 3.38 0.01 1.97
CA MET A 158 2.37 0.45 2.94
C MET A 158 1.61 -0.75 3.55
N GLY A 159 1.13 -1.68 2.72
CA GLY A 159 0.39 -2.85 3.16
C GLY A 159 1.22 -3.75 4.06
N ARG A 160 2.49 -3.99 3.70
CA ARG A 160 3.45 -4.73 4.55
C ARG A 160 3.64 -4.05 5.90
N ASP A 161 3.85 -2.73 5.91
CA ASP A 161 4.06 -1.99 7.15
C ASP A 161 2.83 -2.01 8.06
N PHE A 162 1.63 -1.82 7.51
CA PHE A 162 0.37 -1.91 8.28
C PHE A 162 0.12 -3.32 8.81
N LYS A 163 0.45 -4.35 8.02
CA LYS A 163 0.33 -5.75 8.44
C LYS A 163 1.30 -6.10 9.57
N ILE A 164 2.57 -5.69 9.47
CA ILE A 164 3.58 -5.89 10.54
C ILE A 164 3.14 -5.21 11.85
N LYS A 165 2.50 -4.05 11.76
CA LYS A 165 1.93 -3.34 12.93
C LYS A 165 0.66 -3.98 13.49
N GLY A 166 0.10 -4.99 12.81
CA GLY A 166 -1.17 -5.61 13.17
C GLY A 166 -2.39 -4.70 12.94
N SER A 167 -2.24 -3.63 12.16
CA SER A 167 -3.35 -2.71 11.83
C SER A 167 -4.28 -3.26 10.76
N ILE A 168 -3.77 -4.19 9.94
CA ILE A 168 -4.53 -4.96 8.95
C ILE A 168 -4.10 -6.42 9.04
N GLN A 169 -4.97 -7.34 8.62
CA GLN A 169 -4.65 -8.76 8.54
C GLN A 169 -3.97 -9.08 7.21
N ASN A 170 -4.49 -8.54 6.11
CA ASN A 170 -4.03 -8.83 4.76
C ASN A 170 -4.21 -7.65 3.80
N PHE A 171 -3.65 -7.76 2.60
CA PHE A 171 -3.95 -6.84 1.51
C PHE A 171 -3.79 -7.51 0.14
N ILE A 172 -4.54 -6.98 -0.85
CA ILE A 172 -4.54 -7.45 -2.24
C ILE A 172 -4.31 -6.24 -3.14
N ILE A 173 -3.45 -6.40 -4.16
CA ILE A 173 -3.17 -5.41 -5.19
C ILE A 173 -3.57 -5.99 -6.54
N LEU A 174 -4.40 -5.25 -7.27
CA LEU A 174 -4.96 -5.62 -8.57
C LEU A 174 -4.61 -4.57 -9.62
N GLY A 175 -4.24 -5.01 -10.82
CA GLY A 175 -4.25 -4.18 -12.03
C GLY A 175 -5.60 -4.30 -12.70
N LEU A 176 -6.28 -3.18 -13.00
CA LEU A 176 -7.61 -3.16 -13.60
C LEU A 176 -7.57 -2.66 -15.05
N THR A 177 -8.36 -3.29 -15.92
CA THR A 177 -8.52 -2.94 -17.34
C THR A 177 -7.19 -2.91 -18.08
N LYS A 178 -6.81 -4.05 -18.66
CA LYS A 178 -5.55 -4.19 -19.39
C LYS A 178 -5.52 -3.29 -20.62
N ILE A 179 -4.41 -2.59 -20.82
CA ILE A 179 -4.14 -1.80 -22.03
C ILE A 179 -3.23 -2.64 -22.93
N HIS A 180 -3.79 -3.13 -24.03
CA HIS A 180 -3.08 -4.09 -24.89
C HIS A 180 -2.06 -3.45 -25.83
N ASP A 181 -2.29 -2.22 -26.26
CA ASP A 181 -1.44 -1.55 -27.23
C ASP A 181 -1.59 -0.04 -27.25
N SER A 182 -0.69 0.60 -27.99
CA SER A 182 -0.59 2.04 -28.17
C SER A 182 -1.77 2.68 -28.89
N SER A 183 -2.68 1.91 -29.51
CA SER A 183 -3.88 2.49 -30.13
C SER A 183 -4.88 2.99 -29.07
N ASN A 184 -4.76 2.53 -27.83
CA ASN A 184 -5.62 2.93 -26.73
C ASN A 184 -5.61 4.46 -26.52
N PRO A 185 -6.77 5.11 -26.35
CA PRO A 185 -6.87 6.56 -26.16
C PRO A 185 -6.17 7.07 -24.89
N LEU A 186 -5.91 6.22 -23.90
CA LEU A 186 -5.16 6.62 -22.71
C LEU A 186 -3.68 6.90 -23.00
N ILE A 187 -3.17 6.39 -24.12
CA ILE A 187 -1.75 6.48 -24.49
C ILE A 187 -1.52 7.71 -25.35
N HIS A 188 -0.49 8.48 -25.07
CA HIS A 188 -0.07 9.63 -25.84
C HIS A 188 1.37 9.44 -26.32
N PRO A 189 1.77 10.06 -27.44
CA PRO A 189 3.19 10.28 -27.67
C PRO A 189 3.76 11.19 -26.59
N LEU A 190 5.04 11.02 -26.26
CA LEU A 190 5.70 11.75 -25.17
C LEU A 190 5.67 13.28 -25.39
N ASN A 191 5.61 13.73 -26.65
CA ASN A 191 5.55 15.14 -27.04
C ASN A 191 4.13 15.74 -27.07
N SER A 192 3.08 15.00 -26.69
CA SER A 192 1.77 15.62 -26.42
C SER A 192 1.90 16.69 -25.32
N PRO A 193 1.08 17.75 -25.34
CA PRO A 193 1.04 18.72 -24.25
C PRO A 193 0.72 18.05 -22.90
N PHE A 194 1.05 18.75 -21.82
CA PHE A 194 0.69 18.36 -20.45
C PHE A 194 -0.80 18.58 -20.21
N ASN A 195 -1.38 17.85 -19.25
CA ASN A 195 -2.78 18.00 -18.82
C ASN A 195 -3.80 17.75 -19.94
N GLU A 196 -3.47 16.87 -20.87
CA GLU A 196 -4.41 16.42 -21.88
C GLU A 196 -5.36 15.33 -21.33
N HIS A 197 -6.48 15.16 -22.01
CA HIS A 197 -7.40 14.05 -21.78
C HIS A 197 -7.07 12.88 -22.73
N GLU A 198 -8.06 12.08 -23.11
CA GLU A 198 -7.87 10.98 -24.05
C GLU A 198 -7.33 11.46 -25.40
N TYR A 199 -6.45 10.66 -25.99
CA TYR A 199 -5.80 10.90 -27.27
C TYR A 199 -6.82 10.97 -28.40
N ASP A 200 -6.94 12.16 -28.97
CA ASP A 200 -7.58 12.44 -30.25
C ASP A 200 -6.53 12.68 -31.36
N PRO A 201 -6.47 11.85 -32.42
CA PRO A 201 -5.52 12.02 -33.52
C PRO A 201 -5.72 13.30 -34.35
N THR A 202 -6.84 14.01 -34.18
CA THR A 202 -7.12 15.29 -34.84
C THR A 202 -6.33 16.44 -34.22
N TYR A 203 -6.10 16.38 -32.91
CA TYR A 203 -5.50 17.47 -32.14
C TYR A 203 -4.09 17.14 -31.63
N HIS A 204 -3.81 15.87 -31.38
CA HIS A 204 -2.54 15.44 -30.79
C HIS A 204 -1.49 15.03 -31.84
N PRO A 205 -0.19 15.10 -31.50
CA PRO A 205 0.87 14.58 -32.35
C PRO A 205 0.65 13.10 -32.67
N SER A 206 1.14 12.63 -33.82
CA SER A 206 1.02 11.22 -34.17
C SER A 206 1.87 10.32 -33.28
N LYS A 207 1.37 9.12 -33.00
CA LYS A 207 2.10 8.02 -32.33
C LYS A 207 2.07 6.75 -33.19
N ASN A 208 3.03 5.85 -32.98
CA ASN A 208 2.95 4.50 -33.55
C ASN A 208 1.80 3.74 -32.87
N MET A 209 0.81 3.30 -33.63
CA MET A 209 -0.40 2.62 -33.12
C MET A 209 -0.21 1.11 -32.90
N ASN A 210 0.94 0.55 -33.28
CA ASN A 210 1.17 -0.90 -33.32
C ASN A 210 2.07 -1.43 -32.18
N ILE A 211 2.43 -0.60 -31.21
CA ILE A 211 3.26 -1.02 -30.07
C ILE A 211 2.38 -1.82 -29.10
N LYS A 212 2.75 -3.07 -28.83
CA LYS A 212 2.05 -3.95 -27.88
C LYS A 212 2.63 -3.79 -26.48
N PHE A 213 1.78 -3.93 -25.47
CA PHE A 213 2.19 -3.88 -24.07
C PHE A 213 1.90 -5.20 -23.35
N GLU A 214 2.76 -5.52 -22.39
CA GLU A 214 2.56 -6.59 -21.43
C GLU A 214 2.50 -5.98 -20.03
N GLY A 215 1.46 -6.32 -19.27
CA GLY A 215 1.32 -5.86 -17.88
C GLY A 215 1.00 -4.37 -17.69
N LEU A 216 0.49 -3.67 -18.72
CA LEU A 216 -0.01 -2.30 -18.57
C LEU A 216 -1.51 -2.30 -18.25
N TYR A 217 -1.91 -1.53 -17.24
CA TYR A 217 -3.29 -1.39 -16.80
C TYR A 217 -3.74 0.07 -16.83
N ARG A 218 -5.05 0.29 -16.79
CA ARG A 218 -5.60 1.65 -16.64
C ARG A 218 -5.47 2.12 -15.20
N ASP A 219 -5.93 1.29 -14.26
CA ASP A 219 -6.02 1.63 -12.85
C ASP A 219 -5.36 0.55 -11.99
N ILE A 220 -4.88 0.94 -10.82
CA ILE A 220 -4.57 0.05 -9.72
C ILE A 220 -5.73 0.04 -8.73
N CYS A 221 -6.00 -1.11 -8.15
CA CYS A 221 -6.99 -1.29 -7.08
C CYS A 221 -6.36 -2.04 -5.92
N VAL A 222 -6.56 -1.55 -4.70
CA VAL A 222 -5.97 -2.13 -3.49
C VAL A 222 -7.05 -2.32 -2.44
N PHE A 223 -7.06 -3.50 -1.83
CA PHE A 223 -7.84 -3.79 -0.63
C PHE A 223 -6.88 -3.96 0.55
N PHE A 224 -7.01 -3.12 1.57
CA PHE A 224 -6.39 -3.34 2.88
C PHE A 224 -7.44 -4.01 3.79
N ILE A 225 -7.22 -5.27 4.15
CA ILE A 225 -8.21 -6.14 4.80
C ILE A 225 -7.96 -6.12 6.31
N ILE A 226 -8.92 -5.59 7.06
CA ILE A 226 -8.87 -5.45 8.53
C ILE A 226 -9.52 -6.66 9.19
N ASP A 227 -10.60 -7.18 8.60
CA ASP A 227 -11.28 -8.42 9.01
C ASP A 227 -11.23 -9.44 7.87
N GLU A 228 -10.58 -10.59 8.08
CA GLU A 228 -10.51 -11.71 7.14
C GLU A 228 -11.88 -12.28 6.73
N ASN A 229 -12.93 -12.04 7.52
CA ASN A 229 -14.29 -12.46 7.17
C ASN A 229 -14.96 -11.52 6.16
N SER A 230 -14.32 -10.41 5.80
CA SER A 230 -14.82 -9.50 4.77
C SER A 230 -14.96 -10.23 3.43
N PRO A 231 -16.08 -10.09 2.69
CA PRO A 231 -16.33 -10.83 1.45
C PRO A 231 -15.62 -10.19 0.24
N ILE A 232 -14.29 -10.01 0.35
CA ILE A 232 -13.47 -9.29 -0.62
C ILE A 232 -13.56 -9.90 -2.02
N GLU A 233 -13.63 -11.23 -2.12
CA GLU A 233 -13.77 -11.92 -3.42
C GLU A 233 -15.06 -11.56 -4.15
N ASP A 234 -16.16 -11.40 -3.41
CA ASP A 234 -17.43 -11.02 -4.01
C ASP A 234 -17.40 -9.56 -4.45
N TYR A 235 -16.69 -8.70 -3.72
CA TYR A 235 -16.48 -7.31 -4.12
C TYR A 235 -15.59 -7.19 -5.36
N ILE A 236 -14.51 -7.97 -5.46
CA ILE A 236 -13.65 -8.02 -6.65
C ILE A 236 -14.48 -8.44 -7.87
N LYS A 237 -15.30 -9.50 -7.76
CA LYS A 237 -16.21 -9.92 -8.85
C LYS A 237 -17.17 -8.80 -9.27
N LYS A 238 -17.69 -8.03 -8.31
CA LYS A 238 -18.63 -6.92 -8.54
C LYS A 238 -17.99 -5.68 -9.16
N LEU A 239 -16.65 -5.57 -9.19
CA LEU A 239 -15.98 -4.52 -9.96
C LEU A 239 -16.36 -4.59 -11.45
N ASN A 240 -16.69 -5.80 -11.94
CA ASN A 240 -17.17 -6.06 -13.31
C ASN A 240 -16.25 -5.44 -14.38
N VAL A 241 -14.96 -5.65 -14.21
CA VAL A 241 -13.87 -5.28 -15.13
C VAL A 241 -12.85 -6.40 -15.16
N ASP A 242 -12.10 -6.50 -16.25
CA ASP A 242 -10.95 -7.39 -16.30
C ASP A 242 -9.90 -6.93 -15.29
N TYR A 243 -9.31 -7.88 -14.57
CA TYR A 243 -8.27 -7.62 -13.58
C TYR A 243 -7.19 -8.69 -13.59
N GLU A 244 -6.01 -8.32 -13.10
CA GLU A 244 -4.91 -9.23 -12.80
C GLU A 244 -4.50 -9.06 -11.33
N VAL A 245 -4.31 -10.15 -10.60
CA VAL A 245 -3.80 -10.11 -9.22
C VAL A 245 -2.29 -9.89 -9.28
N ILE A 246 -1.84 -8.70 -8.88
CA ILE A 246 -0.42 -8.35 -8.84
C ILE A 246 0.22 -8.91 -7.58
N TYR A 247 -0.49 -8.81 -6.46
CA TYR A 247 -0.02 -9.32 -5.17
C TYR A 247 -1.20 -9.67 -4.26
N ASP A 248 -1.10 -10.78 -3.54
CA ASP A 248 -2.04 -11.18 -2.50
C ASP A 248 -1.28 -11.68 -1.27
N SER A 249 -1.37 -10.95 -0.16
CA SER A 249 -0.64 -11.32 1.06
C SER A 249 -1.14 -12.61 1.71
N ARG A 250 -2.35 -13.08 1.38
CA ARG A 250 -2.93 -14.31 1.93
C ARG A 250 -2.28 -15.56 1.34
N ILE A 251 -1.86 -15.47 0.07
CA ILE A 251 -1.25 -16.57 -0.66
C ILE A 251 0.26 -16.61 -0.40
N ASN A 252 0.91 -15.44 -0.44
CA ASN A 252 2.36 -15.35 -0.37
C ASN A 252 2.93 -15.67 1.01
N ASP A 253 2.19 -15.42 2.08
CA ASP A 253 2.63 -15.73 3.45
C ASP A 253 2.67 -17.25 3.71
N ASN A 254 1.81 -18.03 3.04
CA ASN A 254 1.85 -19.49 3.16
C ASN A 254 3.11 -20.12 2.54
N ASN A 255 3.82 -19.38 1.69
CA ASN A 255 5.10 -19.78 1.12
C ASN A 255 6.30 -19.29 1.94
N THR A 256 6.08 -18.42 2.94
CA THR A 256 7.09 -18.21 3.98
C THR A 256 6.97 -19.37 4.96
N GLY A 257 7.45 -20.55 4.55
CA GLY A 257 7.58 -21.68 5.48
C GLY A 257 8.19 -21.16 6.78
N GLU A 258 7.62 -21.53 7.93
CA GLU A 258 8.21 -21.19 9.21
C GLU A 258 9.64 -21.75 9.23
N TYR A 259 10.62 -20.89 8.95
CA TYR A 259 12.01 -21.24 9.14
C TYR A 259 12.24 -21.23 10.64
N VAL A 260 12.11 -22.41 11.23
CA VAL A 260 12.55 -22.67 12.59
C VAL A 260 14.07 -22.63 12.57
N ILE A 261 14.63 -21.45 12.87
CA ILE A 261 16.06 -21.32 13.11
C ILE A 261 16.34 -21.97 14.46
N ASP A 262 17.05 -23.08 14.43
CA ASP A 262 17.57 -23.77 15.61
C ASP A 262 18.73 -22.94 16.19
N ILE A 263 18.41 -22.04 17.12
CA ILE A 263 19.38 -21.09 17.71
C ILE A 263 20.53 -21.83 18.40
N ASP A 264 20.31 -23.05 18.88
CA ASP A 264 21.35 -23.83 19.56
C ASP A 264 22.41 -24.39 18.58
N LYS A 265 22.17 -24.31 17.27
CA LYS A 265 23.14 -24.63 16.22
C LYS A 265 23.92 -23.42 15.70
N LEU A 266 23.60 -22.20 16.14
CA LEU A 266 24.29 -20.99 15.71
C LEU A 266 25.56 -20.78 16.53
N ASP A 267 26.67 -20.55 15.84
CA ASP A 267 27.96 -20.21 16.45
C ASP A 267 28.04 -18.71 16.77
N PHE A 268 27.38 -17.86 15.98
CA PHE A 268 27.33 -16.42 16.19
C PHE A 268 26.11 -15.75 15.56
N VAL A 269 25.82 -14.54 16.02
CA VAL A 269 24.76 -13.66 15.48
C VAL A 269 25.39 -12.33 15.11
N ASP A 270 25.07 -11.85 13.93
CA ASP A 270 25.55 -10.58 13.38
C ASP A 270 24.38 -9.61 13.22
N VAL A 271 24.50 -8.40 13.73
CA VAL A 271 23.44 -7.38 13.66
C VAL A 271 23.89 -6.28 12.71
N GLY A 272 23.21 -6.19 11.57
CA GLY A 272 23.61 -5.34 10.45
C GLY A 272 24.69 -5.98 9.57
N PRO A 273 24.44 -7.17 8.98
CA PRO A 273 25.46 -7.92 8.25
C PRO A 273 25.96 -7.25 6.95
N GLY A 274 25.36 -6.10 6.60
CA GLY A 274 25.52 -5.44 5.32
C GLY A 274 24.83 -6.18 4.19
N MET A 275 24.65 -5.50 3.05
CA MET A 275 23.89 -6.05 1.90
C MET A 275 24.44 -7.37 1.34
N LYS A 276 25.72 -7.66 1.58
CA LYS A 276 26.42 -8.83 1.04
C LYS A 276 26.78 -9.87 2.10
N GLY A 277 26.37 -9.68 3.35
CA GLY A 277 26.76 -10.56 4.45
C GLY A 277 28.27 -10.58 4.69
N GLU A 278 28.98 -9.49 4.39
CA GLU A 278 30.45 -9.44 4.48
C GLU A 278 30.95 -9.69 5.90
N SER A 279 30.22 -9.22 6.90
CA SER A 279 30.52 -9.46 8.32
C SER A 279 30.14 -10.87 8.78
N LEU A 280 29.14 -11.52 8.15
CA LEU A 280 28.90 -12.96 8.35
C LEU A 280 30.07 -13.79 7.79
N ILE A 281 30.53 -13.48 6.58
CA ILE A 281 31.69 -14.12 5.95
C ILE A 281 32.96 -13.90 6.78
N TYR A 282 33.14 -12.68 7.31
CA TYR A 282 34.23 -12.38 8.25
C TYR A 282 34.12 -13.24 9.51
N GLY A 283 32.92 -13.36 10.08
CA GLY A 283 32.62 -14.19 11.24
C GLY A 283 33.06 -15.64 11.06
N VAL A 284 32.66 -16.24 9.94
CA VAL A 284 33.04 -17.60 9.53
C VAL A 284 34.55 -17.73 9.36
N SER A 285 35.15 -16.85 8.55
CA SER A 285 36.55 -16.97 8.14
C SER A 285 37.56 -16.65 9.24
N LYS A 286 37.18 -15.87 10.25
CA LYS A 286 38.09 -15.44 11.32
C LYS A 286 37.87 -16.15 12.64
N PHE A 287 36.63 -16.53 12.96
CA PHE A 287 36.31 -17.16 14.24
C PHE A 287 35.96 -18.64 14.10
N ASN A 288 36.12 -19.21 12.90
CA ASN A 288 35.81 -20.61 12.60
C ASN A 288 34.36 -20.99 12.98
N GLY A 289 33.44 -20.03 12.91
CA GLY A 289 32.02 -20.29 13.06
C GLY A 289 31.48 -20.93 11.78
N HIS A 290 30.66 -21.96 11.92
CA HIS A 290 30.06 -22.69 10.81
C HIS A 290 28.63 -22.19 10.50
N ASN A 291 27.91 -21.72 11.52
CA ASN A 291 26.53 -21.28 11.41
C ASN A 291 26.38 -19.86 11.99
N GLY A 292 26.26 -18.85 11.13
CA GLY A 292 25.99 -17.47 11.52
C GLY A 292 24.57 -17.05 11.20
N LEU A 293 23.92 -16.27 12.08
CA LEU A 293 22.64 -15.63 11.78
C LEU A 293 22.82 -14.12 11.61
N GLY A 294 22.50 -13.60 10.42
CA GLY A 294 22.41 -12.16 10.17
C GLY A 294 21.04 -11.62 10.56
N ILE A 295 21.00 -10.58 11.40
CA ILE A 295 19.80 -9.83 11.76
C ILE A 295 19.96 -8.43 11.18
N GLU A 296 19.19 -8.12 10.14
CA GLU A 296 19.17 -6.80 9.53
C GLU A 296 17.90 -6.06 9.96
N CYS A 297 18.05 -4.84 10.47
CA CYS A 297 16.94 -4.03 10.96
C CYS A 297 16.31 -3.19 9.85
N ASN A 298 17.02 -2.99 8.74
CA ASN A 298 16.44 -2.32 7.58
C ASN A 298 15.63 -3.31 6.73
N SER A 299 14.31 -3.13 6.75
CA SER A 299 13.34 -3.93 5.99
C SER A 299 13.52 -3.91 4.46
N GLU A 300 14.34 -3.01 3.93
CA GLU A 300 14.73 -2.97 2.51
C GLU A 300 15.89 -3.92 2.18
N PHE A 301 16.59 -4.45 3.20
CA PHE A 301 17.77 -5.31 3.05
C PHE A 301 17.58 -6.74 3.62
N VAL A 302 16.41 -7.06 4.18
CA VAL A 302 16.06 -8.40 4.68
C VAL A 302 15.71 -9.33 3.51
N GLU A 303 16.72 -9.75 2.74
CA GLU A 303 16.55 -10.74 1.68
C GLU A 303 17.32 -12.05 1.85
N ASN A 304 18.14 -12.24 2.89
CA ASN A 304 19.00 -13.42 2.95
C ASN A 304 19.11 -14.05 4.34
N ILE A 305 18.50 -15.22 4.53
CA ILE A 305 19.15 -16.29 5.30
C ILE A 305 20.15 -16.97 4.38
N ILE A 306 21.43 -16.90 4.74
CA ILE A 306 22.50 -17.60 4.02
C ILE A 306 22.69 -18.96 4.70
N ASP A 307 22.23 -20.03 4.05
CA ASP A 307 22.60 -21.40 4.40
C ASP A 307 24.03 -21.68 3.91
N LEU A 308 25.00 -21.48 4.82
CA LEU A 308 26.43 -21.59 4.52
C LEU A 308 26.86 -23.02 4.16
N SER A 309 26.05 -24.04 4.47
CA SER A 309 26.32 -25.45 4.13
C SER A 309 26.31 -25.72 2.61
N LYS A 310 25.80 -24.79 1.81
CA LYS A 310 25.67 -24.90 0.34
C LYS A 310 26.73 -24.10 -0.44
N ILE A 311 27.72 -23.51 0.23
CA ILE A 311 28.72 -22.62 -0.39
C ILE A 311 29.78 -23.37 -1.21
N GLU A 312 29.88 -24.70 -1.11
CA GLU A 312 30.66 -25.48 -2.08
C GLU A 312 29.87 -25.65 -3.39
N GLY A 313 29.95 -24.63 -4.25
CA GLY A 313 29.79 -24.79 -5.70
C GLY A 313 28.45 -24.42 -6.35
N SER A 314 27.54 -23.66 -5.73
CA SER A 314 26.33 -23.19 -6.44
C SER A 314 25.80 -21.81 -5.99
N ARG A 315 25.06 -21.14 -6.90
CA ARG A 315 24.50 -19.79 -6.75
C ARG A 315 23.54 -19.69 -5.56
N LEU A 316 23.65 -18.56 -4.84
CA LEU A 316 22.82 -18.16 -3.70
C LEU A 316 21.32 -18.14 -4.03
N GLN A 317 20.49 -18.70 -3.15
CA GLN A 317 19.05 -18.44 -3.08
C GLN A 317 18.72 -17.92 -1.68
N GLY A 318 18.17 -16.70 -1.58
CA GLY A 318 17.83 -16.04 -0.32
C GLY A 318 16.36 -16.25 0.07
N HIS A 319 16.08 -16.43 1.36
CA HIS A 319 14.73 -16.61 1.94
C HIS A 319 14.53 -15.74 3.20
N ARG A 320 13.28 -15.35 3.50
CA ARG A 320 12.89 -14.33 4.52
C ARG A 320 12.49 -14.92 5.88
N VAL A 321 12.84 -14.25 7.00
CA VAL A 321 12.38 -14.54 8.38
C VAL A 321 12.14 -13.25 9.19
N TYR A 322 11.05 -13.20 9.98
CA TYR A 322 10.70 -12.05 10.84
C TYR A 322 10.66 -12.35 12.37
N VAL A 323 11.44 -11.52 13.11
CA VAL A 323 11.23 -10.80 14.39
C VAL A 323 10.82 -11.51 15.71
N LYS A 324 10.33 -12.75 15.76
CA LYS A 324 10.12 -13.41 17.09
C LYS A 324 11.45 -13.74 17.81
N ILE A 325 12.53 -13.81 17.02
CA ILE A 325 13.89 -14.17 17.44
C ILE A 325 14.55 -13.06 18.28
N PHE A 326 14.28 -11.77 18.00
CA PHE A 326 15.03 -10.66 18.60
C PHE A 326 14.83 -10.53 20.13
N LEU A 327 13.59 -10.70 20.62
CA LEU A 327 13.30 -10.64 22.07
C LEU A 327 13.80 -11.87 22.83
N MET A 328 13.82 -13.05 22.18
CA MET A 328 14.39 -14.26 22.77
C MET A 328 15.92 -14.20 22.83
N LEU A 329 16.56 -13.69 21.77
CA LEU A 329 18.02 -13.49 21.74
C LEU A 329 18.46 -12.45 22.74
N ILE A 330 17.76 -11.31 22.87
CA ILE A 330 18.06 -10.32 23.92
C ILE A 330 17.93 -10.95 25.32
N ARG A 331 16.90 -11.75 25.59
CA ARG A 331 16.76 -12.42 26.89
C ARG A 331 17.86 -13.45 27.14
N LYS A 332 18.24 -14.25 26.14
CA LYS A 332 19.31 -15.27 26.26
C LYS A 332 20.68 -14.60 26.42
N VAL A 333 20.96 -13.54 25.66
CA VAL A 333 22.18 -12.72 25.76
C VAL A 333 22.26 -12.02 27.11
N ILE A 334 21.17 -11.40 27.59
CA ILE A 334 21.11 -10.81 28.95
C ILE A 334 21.38 -11.87 30.03
N ASN A 335 20.85 -13.08 29.87
CA ASN A 335 21.06 -14.15 30.84
C ASN A 335 22.50 -14.70 30.82
N ILE A 336 23.11 -14.83 29.63
CA ILE A 336 24.53 -15.24 29.48
C ILE A 336 25.48 -14.18 30.04
N ILE A 337 25.18 -12.89 29.81
CA ILE A 337 25.92 -11.76 30.39
C ILE A 337 25.82 -11.77 31.92
N ARG A 338 24.66 -12.13 32.48
CA ARG A 338 24.48 -12.22 33.94
C ARG A 338 25.18 -13.42 34.58
N SER A 339 25.45 -14.48 33.83
CA SER A 339 26.04 -15.72 34.35
C SER A 339 27.55 -15.84 34.15
N SER A 340 28.18 -14.90 33.43
CA SER A 340 29.62 -14.87 33.20
C SER A 340 30.20 -13.59 33.81
N ASP A 341 31.28 -13.70 34.57
CA ASP A 341 32.04 -12.56 35.14
C ASP A 341 32.76 -11.72 34.04
N LEU A 342 32.21 -11.66 32.82
CA LEU A 342 32.69 -10.83 31.74
C LEU A 342 32.13 -9.42 31.87
N GLN A 343 33.01 -8.47 32.24
CA GLN A 343 32.76 -7.06 31.96
C GLN A 343 32.85 -6.82 30.45
N LEU A 344 31.73 -6.95 29.74
CA LEU A 344 31.56 -6.40 28.40
C LEU A 344 30.91 -5.01 28.51
N GLN A 345 31.61 -3.98 28.04
CA GLN A 345 30.97 -2.69 27.76
C GLN A 345 30.07 -2.85 26.54
N LEU A 346 28.77 -3.00 26.77
CA LEU A 346 27.77 -2.84 25.72
C LEU A 346 27.70 -1.36 25.34
N ILE A 347 28.20 -1.00 24.16
CA ILE A 347 27.88 0.29 23.54
C ILE A 347 26.49 0.14 22.92
N LEU A 348 25.46 0.46 23.70
CA LEU A 348 24.14 0.77 23.16
C LEU A 348 24.24 2.11 22.45
N CYS A 349 24.38 2.09 21.13
CA CYS A 349 24.06 3.28 20.34
C CYS A 349 22.57 3.57 20.53
N LYS A 350 22.30 4.69 21.19
CA LYS A 350 20.97 5.28 21.33
C LYS A 350 20.48 5.62 19.92
N ILE A 351 19.38 5.00 19.48
CA ILE A 351 18.57 5.48 18.34
C ILE A 351 17.79 6.70 18.82
#